data_AF-A0A968FPB0-F1
#
_entry.id   AF-A0A968FPB0-F1
#
_cell.length_a   1.000
_cell.length_b   1.000
_cell.length_c   1.000
_cell.angle_alpha   90.00
_cell.angle_beta   90.00
_cell.angle_gamma   90.00
#
_symmetry.space_group_name_H-M   'P 1'
#
loop_
_entity.id
_entity.type
_entity.pdbx_description
1 polymer ?
#
loop_
_entity_poly.entity_id
_entity_poly.type
_entity_poly.pdbx_seq_one_letter_code
_entity_poly.pdbx_strand_id
1 'polypeptide(L)' 'DELKIEARAKGLWNLFIHTDEKEFSTHGGLSHREYAPLAETMGRVLWSAEVFNCNAPDTGNMEVLMKY' A
#
# COMPACT_ATOMS: atom_id res chain seq x y z
N ASP A 1 0.76 -15.33 -7.29
CA ASP A 1 1.97 -14.97 -6.52
C ASP A 1 2.96 -14.12 -7.32
N GLU A 2 3.16 -14.42 -8.61
CA GLU A 2 4.06 -13.66 -9.51
C GLU A 2 3.83 -12.15 -9.51
N LEU A 3 2.56 -11.70 -9.52
CA LEU A 3 2.20 -10.28 -9.47
C LEU A 3 2.66 -9.59 -8.17
N LYS A 4 2.66 -10.30 -7.04
CA LYS A 4 3.14 -9.76 -5.75
C LYS A 4 4.65 -9.58 -5.77
N ILE A 5 5.37 -10.54 -6.38
CA ILE A 5 6.83 -10.47 -6.55
C ILE A 5 7.18 -9.29 -7.46
N GLU A 6 6.47 -9.12 -8.57
CA GLU A 6 6.71 -7.99 -9.48
C GLU A 6 6.38 -6.64 -8.81
N ALA A 7 5.29 -6.56 -8.05
CA ALA A 7 4.94 -5.36 -7.29
C ALA A 7 6.04 -4.98 -6.28
N ARG A 8 6.59 -5.96 -5.54
CA ARG A 8 7.73 -5.74 -4.64
C ARG A 8 8.99 -5.30 -5.40
N ALA A 9 9.31 -5.93 -6.52
CA ALA A 9 10.47 -5.58 -7.34
C ALA A 9 10.37 -4.15 -7.90
N LYS A 10 9.16 -3.69 -8.19
CA LYS A 10 8.87 -2.31 -8.64
C LYS A 10 8.71 -1.30 -7.49
N GLY A 11 8.84 -1.73 -6.24
CA GLY A 11 8.64 -0.89 -5.05
C GLY A 11 7.18 -0.49 -4.77
N LEU A 12 6.22 -1.10 -5.47
CA LEU A 12 4.78 -0.85 -5.36
C LEU A 12 4.15 -1.65 -4.22
N TRP A 13 4.86 -1.80 -3.10
CA TRP A 13 4.44 -2.62 -1.97
C TRP A 13 4.11 -1.74 -0.76
N ASN A 14 2.96 -1.94 -0.13
CA ASN A 14 2.43 -1.11 0.97
C ASN A 14 2.13 0.35 0.56
N LEU A 15 1.45 0.57 -0.56
CA LEU A 15 1.16 1.92 -1.08
C LEU A 15 0.33 2.80 -0.13
N PHE A 16 -0.32 2.21 0.86
CA PHE A 16 -1.10 2.92 1.88
C PHE A 16 -0.23 3.66 2.92
N ILE A 17 1.08 3.40 2.99
CA ILE A 17 1.97 3.98 3.99
C ILE A 17 2.07 5.49 3.76
N HIS A 18 1.79 6.27 4.80
CA HIS A 18 1.91 7.72 4.71
C HIS A 18 3.37 8.17 4.67
N THR A 19 3.62 9.34 4.08
CA THR A 19 4.95 10.01 4.13
C THR A 19 5.54 10.19 5.54
N ASP A 20 4.69 10.22 6.58
CA ASP A 20 5.13 10.31 7.99
C ASP A 20 5.81 9.00 8.44
N GLU A 21 5.32 7.87 7.93
CA GLU A 21 5.73 6.50 8.28
C GLU A 21 6.61 5.89 7.18
N LYS A 22 7.33 6.74 6.43
CA LYS A 22 8.16 6.34 5.28
C LYS A 22 9.21 5.27 5.60
N GLU A 23 9.58 5.09 6.87
CA GLU A 23 10.51 4.04 7.31
C GLU A 23 9.97 2.62 7.06
N PHE A 24 8.65 2.47 7.03
CA PHE A 24 7.96 1.20 6.78
C PHE A 24 7.63 0.99 5.30
N SER A 25 7.98 1.94 4.44
CA SER A 25 7.68 1.93 3.00
C SER A 25 8.95 1.84 2.15
N THR A 26 8.90 0.97 1.14
CA THR A 26 9.98 0.83 0.16
C THR A 26 10.03 1.97 -0.86
N HIS A 27 8.94 2.74 -0.99
CA HIS A 27 8.78 3.84 -1.94
C HIS A 27 8.84 5.24 -1.28
N GLY A 28 9.16 5.31 0.02
CA GLY A 28 9.31 6.59 0.73
C GLY A 28 8.00 7.20 1.26
N GLY A 29 6.91 6.43 1.26
CA GLY A 29 5.58 6.84 1.70
C GLY A 29 4.87 7.78 0.70
N LEU A 30 3.55 7.72 0.67
CA LEU A 30 2.70 8.55 -0.20
C LEU A 30 1.84 9.49 0.64
N SER A 31 1.61 10.70 0.15
CA SER A 31 0.60 11.58 0.78
C SER A 31 -0.80 11.07 0.46
N HIS A 32 -1.77 11.33 1.33
CA HIS A 32 -3.18 10.98 1.10
C HIS A 32 -3.71 11.43 -0.27
N ARG A 33 -3.25 12.59 -0.76
CA ARG A 33 -3.63 13.12 -2.08
C ARG A 33 -3.07 12.30 -3.24
N GLU A 34 -1.88 11.73 -3.07
CA GLU A 34 -1.23 10.89 -4.10
C GLU A 34 -1.76 9.46 -4.06
N TYR A 35 -2.12 8.96 -2.86
CA TYR A 35 -2.72 7.66 -2.69
C TYR A 35 -4.18 7.60 -3.17
N ALA A 36 -4.98 8.66 -3.01
CA ALA A 36 -6.40 8.67 -3.40
C ALA A 36 -6.68 8.19 -4.86
N PRO A 37 -6.03 8.73 -5.90
CA PRO A 37 -6.25 8.25 -7.28
C PRO A 37 -5.73 6.82 -7.53
N LEU A 38 -4.68 6.40 -6.79
CA LEU A 38 -4.16 5.03 -6.85
C LEU A 38 -5.19 4.07 -6.24
N ALA A 39 -5.75 4.41 -5.09
CA ALA A 39 -6.79 3.65 -4.42
C ALA A 39 -8.07 3.54 -5.26
N GLU A 40 -8.46 4.61 -5.97
CA GLU A 40 -9.59 4.56 -6.91
C GLU A 40 -9.31 3.57 -8.06
N THR A 41 -8.11 3.63 -8.64
CA THR A 41 -7.73 2.72 -9.74
C THR A 41 -7.69 1.27 -9.29
N MET A 42 -7.14 1.01 -8.10
CA MET A 42 -7.11 -0.31 -7.47
C MET A 42 -8.53 -0.80 -7.11
N GLY A 43 -9.41 0.10 -6.65
CA GLY A 43 -10.80 -0.22 -6.30
C GLY A 43 -11.64 -0.73 -7.48
N ARG A 44 -11.23 -0.47 -8.73
CA ARG A 44 -11.88 -1.02 -9.94
C ARG A 44 -11.67 -2.53 -10.10
N VAL A 45 -10.66 -3.10 -9.43
CA VAL A 45 -10.27 -4.50 -9.55
C VAL A 45 -10.08 -5.10 -8.16
N LEU A 46 -11.03 -5.92 -7.72
CA LEU A 46 -11.09 -6.52 -6.37
C LEU A 46 -9.79 -7.22 -5.93
N TRP A 47 -9.08 -7.88 -6.84
CA TRP A 47 -7.84 -8.59 -6.53
C TRP A 47 -6.60 -7.69 -6.49
N SER A 48 -6.68 -6.46 -7.01
CA SER A 48 -5.51 -5.59 -7.14
C SER A 48 -4.98 -5.12 -5.79
N ALA A 49 -5.86 -4.86 -4.82
CA ALA A 49 -5.48 -4.49 -3.46
C ALA A 49 -4.60 -5.57 -2.79
N GLU A 50 -4.82 -6.85 -3.11
CA GLU A 50 -3.99 -7.94 -2.58
C GLU A 50 -2.58 -7.99 -3.22
N VAL A 51 -2.47 -7.57 -4.49
CA VAL A 51 -1.19 -7.53 -5.21
C VAL A 51 -0.26 -6.46 -4.63
N PHE A 52 -0.82 -5.32 -4.21
CA PHE A 52 -0.08 -4.19 -3.65
C PHE A 52 -0.01 -4.18 -2.11
N ASN A 53 -0.48 -5.25 -1.45
CA ASN A 53 -0.57 -5.37 0.00
C ASN A 53 -1.36 -4.24 0.68
N CYS A 54 -2.42 -3.79 0.01
CA CYS A 54 -3.35 -2.75 0.46
C CYS A 54 -4.73 -3.32 0.80
N ASN A 55 -4.81 -4.63 1.07
CA ASN A 55 -6.06 -5.30 1.41
C ASN A 55 -6.48 -4.98 2.86
N ALA A 56 -7.78 -4.80 3.08
CA ALA A 56 -8.37 -4.79 4.41
C ALA A 56 -8.57 -6.24 4.88
N PRO A 57 -8.34 -6.59 6.16
CA PRO A 57 -8.16 -5.73 7.34
C PRO A 57 -6.70 -5.40 7.71
N ASP A 58 -5.72 -5.96 6.99
CA ASP A 58 -4.30 -5.89 7.34
C ASP A 58 -3.74 -4.45 7.34
N THR A 59 -4.20 -3.59 6.43
CA THR A 59 -3.84 -2.16 6.40
C THR A 59 -4.17 -1.43 7.70
N GLY A 60 -5.35 -1.68 8.28
CA GLY A 60 -5.76 -1.05 9.54
C GLY A 60 -4.98 -1.58 10.75
N ASN A 61 -4.68 -2.88 10.78
CA ASN A 61 -3.86 -3.45 11.85
C ASN A 61 -2.42 -2.94 11.80
N MET A 62 -1.85 -2.80 10.60
CA MET A 62 -0.51 -2.23 10.42
C MET A 62 -0.46 -0.77 10.84
N GLU A 63 -1.45 0.05 10.47
CA GLU A 63 -1.50 1.47 10.88
C GLU A 63 -1.58 1.63 12.40
N VAL A 64 -2.33 0.77 13.09
CA VAL A 64 -2.41 0.79 14.57
C VAL A 64 -1.06 0.43 15.21
N LEU A 65 -0.33 -0.54 14.65
CA LEU A 65 1.00 -0.94 15.14
C LEU A 65 2.09 0.09 14.80
N MET A 66 1.94 0.88 13.73
CA MET A 66 2.90 1.92 13.38
C MET A 66 2.76 3.19 14.22
N LYS A 67 1.55 3.46 14.75
CA LYS A 67 1.26 4.61 15.62
C LYS A 67 1.59 4.38 17.10
N TYR A 68 1.98 3.17 17.50
CA TYR A 68 2.21 2.76 18.89
C TYR A 68 3.69 2.44 19.15
#